data_AF-A0A6P6TFQ8-F1
#
_entry.id   AF-A0A6P6TFQ8-F1
#
_cell.length_a   1.000
_cell.length_b   1.000
_cell.length_c   1.000
_cell.angle_alpha   90.00
_cell.angle_beta   90.00
_cell.angle_gamma   90.00
#
_symmetry.space_group_name_H-M   'P 1'
#
loop_
_entity.id
_entity.type
_entity.pdbx_description
1 polymer ?
#
loop_
_entity_poly.entity_id
_entity_poly.type
_entity_poly.pdbx_seq_one_letter_code
_entity_poly.pdbx_strand_id
1 'polypeptide(L)'
;MPSQVTPAIYNEDLVGLTDEVKTITHRLTRGSKQLDVVPIVGMPGLGKTTLANKIYSSPSVISHFYVCACCCVSQTYSKNNLLVQILCSIDSRSPNQYLGMDEDDLIEKLEKVLLRNKYLLVLDDLWDVKAWNLLERSLPDDANGSRILFISRYQNLSLQFMPNSRPFHLHQLTDEESWKLLQNKLFGKEGCPPALSGVGSQIAKICRGLPLAIVIVAGILSTTAQDCWK
;
A
#
# COMPACT_ATOMS: atom_id res chain seq x y z
N MET A 1 3.50 23.88 6.42
CA MET A 1 3.06 23.45 5.09
C MET A 1 3.41 21.98 4.94
N PRO A 2 2.46 21.05 4.85
CA PRO A 2 2.78 19.66 4.58
C PRO A 2 2.95 19.48 3.07
N SER A 3 4.12 18.99 2.69
CA SER A 3 4.53 18.55 1.36
C SER A 3 3.45 17.65 0.73
N GLN A 4 3.01 18.02 -0.48
CA GLN A 4 2.30 17.10 -1.36
C GLN A 4 3.27 15.97 -1.73
N VAL A 5 3.07 14.79 -1.13
CA VAL A 5 3.67 13.56 -1.62
C VAL A 5 2.71 13.02 -2.66
N THR A 6 2.84 13.48 -3.90
CA THR A 6 2.51 12.64 -5.05
C THR A 6 3.34 11.37 -4.89
N PRO A 7 2.78 10.16 -5.05
CA PRO A 7 3.59 8.96 -5.04
C PRO A 7 4.46 9.04 -6.29
N ALA A 8 5.71 9.47 -6.09
CA ALA A 8 6.72 9.31 -7.10
C ALA A 8 6.71 7.82 -7.47
N ILE A 9 6.42 7.53 -8.73
CA ILE A 9 6.56 6.20 -9.31
C ILE A 9 8.06 5.95 -9.40
N TYR A 10 8.69 5.69 -8.25
CA TYR A 10 9.90 4.91 -8.22
C TYR A 10 9.46 3.54 -8.72
N ASN A 11 10.09 3.05 -9.79
CA ASN A 11 10.09 1.63 -10.06
C ASN A 11 10.78 0.96 -8.86
N GLU A 12 10.00 0.73 -7.80
CA GLU A 12 10.45 -0.02 -6.64
C GLU A 12 10.65 -1.46 -7.14
N ASP A 13 11.89 -1.94 -7.04
CA ASP A 13 12.25 -3.31 -7.36
C ASP A 13 11.46 -4.26 -6.46
N LEU A 14 10.33 -4.73 -6.99
CA LEU A 14 9.48 -5.73 -6.35
C LEU A 14 10.10 -7.10 -6.54
N VAL A 15 11.12 -7.38 -5.74
CA VAL A 15 11.71 -8.70 -5.67
C VAL A 15 10.79 -9.58 -4.82
N GLY A 16 10.38 -10.73 -5.38
CA GLY A 16 9.66 -11.75 -4.62
C GLY A 16 8.17 -11.49 -4.38
N LEU A 17 7.58 -10.43 -4.96
CA LEU A 17 6.20 -10.02 -4.65
C LEU A 17 5.17 -10.28 -5.76
N THR A 18 5.54 -11.07 -6.78
CA THR A 18 4.69 -11.23 -7.97
C THR A 18 3.44 -12.08 -7.69
N ASP A 19 3.56 -13.12 -6.86
CA ASP A 19 2.45 -14.02 -6.58
C ASP A 19 1.51 -13.44 -5.52
N GLU A 20 2.03 -12.61 -4.63
CA GLU A 20 1.33 -11.77 -3.66
C GLU A 20 0.42 -10.78 -4.41
N VAL A 21 0.98 -10.06 -5.39
CA VAL A 21 0.21 -9.14 -6.25
C VAL A 21 -0.92 -9.87 -6.94
N LYS A 22 -0.66 -11.03 -7.54
CA LYS A 22 -1.70 -11.84 -8.22
C LYS A 22 -2.78 -12.30 -7.22
N THR A 23 -2.38 -12.79 -6.06
CA THR A 23 -3.29 -13.31 -5.03
C THR A 23 -4.22 -12.23 -4.52
N ILE A 24 -3.68 -11.06 -4.19
CA ILE A 24 -4.50 -9.93 -3.70
C ILE A 24 -5.37 -9.38 -4.83
N THR A 25 -4.84 -9.24 -6.05
CA THR A 25 -5.63 -8.82 -7.22
C THR A 25 -6.81 -9.77 -7.48
N HIS A 26 -6.62 -11.08 -7.31
CA HIS A 26 -7.71 -12.05 -7.40
C HIS A 26 -8.77 -11.83 -6.31
N ARG A 27 -8.36 -11.57 -5.07
CA ARG A 27 -9.29 -11.25 -3.98
C ARG A 27 -10.07 -9.96 -4.22
N LEU A 28 -9.47 -8.97 -4.87
CA LEU A 28 -10.12 -7.71 -5.22
C LEU A 28 -11.11 -7.90 -6.39
N THR A 29 -10.73 -8.64 -7.42
CA THR A 29 -11.50 -8.68 -8.68
C THR A 29 -12.51 -9.82 -8.79
N ARG A 30 -12.60 -10.69 -7.77
CA ARG A 30 -13.49 -11.85 -7.74
C ARG A 30 -14.22 -11.96 -6.39
N GLY A 31 -15.15 -12.91 -6.29
CA GLY A 31 -15.89 -13.20 -5.06
C GLY A 31 -17.28 -12.56 -5.01
N SER A 32 -17.73 -12.24 -3.81
CA SER A 32 -19.06 -11.67 -3.55
C SER A 32 -19.26 -10.35 -4.29
N LYS A 33 -20.52 -10.08 -4.66
CA LYS A 33 -20.90 -8.78 -5.21
C LYS A 33 -21.11 -7.72 -4.12
N GLN A 34 -21.30 -8.11 -2.86
CA GLN A 34 -21.35 -7.16 -1.75
C GLN A 34 -20.00 -6.45 -1.57
N LEU A 35 -20.05 -5.29 -0.93
CA LEU A 35 -18.86 -4.57 -0.49
C LEU A 35 -18.06 -5.47 0.47
N ASP A 36 -16.77 -5.63 0.18
CA ASP A 36 -15.90 -6.50 0.97
C ASP A 36 -14.52 -5.85 1.18
N VAL A 37 -13.87 -6.30 2.25
CA VAL A 37 -12.59 -5.78 2.73
C VAL A 37 -11.50 -6.82 2.50
N VAL A 38 -10.39 -6.36 1.92
CA VAL A 38 -9.15 -7.13 1.74
C VAL A 38 -8.07 -6.51 2.62
N PRO A 39 -7.72 -7.10 3.78
CA PRO A 39 -6.65 -6.58 4.62
C PRO A 39 -5.29 -7.10 4.17
N ILE A 40 -4.29 -6.23 4.10
CA ILE A 40 -2.86 -6.55 4.05
C ILE A 40 -2.26 -6.16 5.40
N VAL A 41 -1.68 -7.13 6.10
CA VAL A 41 -1.10 -6.93 7.43
C VAL A 41 0.34 -7.40 7.49
N GLY A 42 1.11 -6.82 8.40
CA GLY A 42 2.49 -7.22 8.62
C GLY A 42 3.31 -6.14 9.33
N MET A 43 4.49 -6.51 9.80
CA MET A 43 5.40 -5.61 10.52
C MET A 43 5.73 -4.33 9.72
N PRO A 44 6.13 -3.24 10.40
CA PRO A 44 6.70 -2.06 9.74
C PRO A 44 7.87 -2.44 8.81
N GLY A 45 8.04 -1.73 7.70
CA GLY A 45 9.19 -1.91 6.80
C GLY A 45 9.11 -3.09 5.83
N LEU A 46 8.04 -3.90 5.86
CA LEU A 46 7.81 -5.02 4.93
C LEU A 46 7.42 -4.62 3.49
N GLY A 47 7.18 -3.33 3.22
CA GLY A 47 6.74 -2.90 1.88
C GLY A 47 5.26 -3.13 1.60
N LYS A 48 4.38 -3.09 2.62
CA LYS A 48 2.92 -3.22 2.40
C LYS A 48 2.36 -2.12 1.49
N THR A 49 2.75 -0.87 1.73
CA THR A 49 2.39 0.29 0.90
C THR A 49 2.91 0.11 -0.54
N THR A 50 4.16 -0.33 -0.70
CA THR A 50 4.76 -0.70 -2.00
C THR A 50 3.94 -1.76 -2.73
N LEU A 51 3.57 -2.85 -2.04
CA LEU A 51 2.73 -3.92 -2.60
C LEU A 51 1.36 -3.40 -3.02
N ALA A 52 0.69 -2.61 -2.18
CA ALA A 52 -0.61 -2.04 -2.47
C ALA A 52 -0.55 -1.05 -3.65
N ASN A 53 0.47 -0.20 -3.72
CA ASN A 53 0.69 0.70 -4.85
C ASN A 53 0.85 -0.08 -6.16
N LYS A 54 1.57 -1.21 -6.14
CA LYS A 54 1.70 -2.06 -7.32
C LYS A 54 0.36 -2.62 -7.78
N ILE A 55 -0.45 -3.09 -6.84
CA ILE A 55 -1.78 -3.65 -7.11
C ILE A 55 -2.69 -2.54 -7.66
N TYR A 56 -2.70 -1.37 -7.01
CA TYR A 56 -3.48 -0.20 -7.38
C TYR A 56 -3.16 0.25 -8.82
N SER A 57 -1.88 0.29 -9.19
CA SER A 57 -1.44 0.65 -10.55
C SER A 57 -1.49 -0.50 -11.55
N SER A 58 -2.00 -1.68 -11.18
CA SER A 58 -2.04 -2.82 -12.10
C SER A 58 -3.14 -2.66 -13.15
N PRO A 59 -2.90 -3.01 -14.44
CA PRO A 59 -3.93 -2.90 -15.48
C PRO A 59 -5.20 -3.69 -15.16
N SER A 60 -5.07 -4.84 -14.47
CA SER A 60 -6.20 -5.67 -14.05
C SER A 60 -7.09 -4.99 -13.01
N VAL A 61 -6.52 -4.17 -12.12
CA VAL A 61 -7.29 -3.39 -11.15
C VAL A 61 -7.90 -2.16 -11.83
N ILE A 62 -7.10 -1.40 -12.58
CA ILE A 62 -7.56 -0.17 -13.27
C ILE A 62 -8.71 -0.46 -14.24
N SER A 63 -8.68 -1.59 -14.95
CA SER A 63 -9.76 -1.96 -15.87
C SER A 63 -10.99 -2.55 -15.17
N HIS A 64 -10.87 -3.00 -13.92
CA HIS A 64 -11.96 -3.65 -13.19
C HIS A 64 -12.82 -2.66 -12.39
N PHE A 65 -12.21 -1.64 -11.81
CA PHE A 65 -12.87 -0.64 -10.97
C PHE A 65 -12.99 0.69 -11.71
N TYR A 66 -14.20 1.23 -11.76
CA TYR A 66 -14.47 2.52 -12.40
C TYR A 66 -13.90 3.69 -11.60
N VAL A 67 -13.98 3.60 -10.27
CA VAL A 67 -13.36 4.57 -9.35
C VAL A 67 -12.27 3.88 -8.55
N CYS A 68 -11.10 4.49 -8.50
CA CYS A 68 -10.01 4.08 -7.63
C CYS A 68 -9.60 5.28 -6.78
N ALA A 69 -9.46 5.07 -5.48
CA ALA A 69 -9.03 6.10 -4.54
C ALA A 69 -8.05 5.53 -3.53
N CYS A 70 -7.11 6.35 -3.07
CA CYS A 70 -6.24 6.04 -1.94
C CYS A 70 -6.32 7.14 -0.88
N CYS A 71 -6.23 6.73 0.38
CA CYS A 71 -6.20 7.62 1.54
C CYS A 71 -5.19 7.08 2.54
N CYS A 72 -4.33 7.97 3.06
CA CYS A 72 -3.32 7.61 4.04
C CYS A 72 -3.80 8.06 5.42
N VAL A 73 -4.02 7.10 6.32
CA VAL A 73 -4.55 7.37 7.66
C VAL A 73 -3.41 7.74 8.59
N SER A 74 -3.27 9.03 8.87
CA SER A 74 -2.34 9.52 9.91
C SER A 74 -2.75 9.06 11.30
N GLN A 75 -1.83 9.05 12.28
CA GLN A 75 -2.16 8.70 13.68
C GLN A 75 -3.27 9.58 14.27
N THR A 76 -3.23 10.87 13.95
CA THR A 76 -4.30 11.82 14.26
C THR A 76 -5.11 12.06 13.00
N TYR A 77 -6.37 11.67 12.99
CA TYR A 77 -7.26 11.81 11.85
C TYR A 77 -8.61 12.42 12.28
N SER A 78 -9.29 13.05 11.33
CA SER A 78 -10.68 13.46 11.43
C SER A 78 -11.43 12.95 10.22
N LYS A 79 -12.73 12.70 10.35
CA LYS A 79 -13.57 12.21 9.24
C LYS A 79 -13.51 13.17 8.05
N ASN A 80 -13.62 14.47 8.29
CA ASN A 80 -13.46 15.51 7.26
C ASN A 80 -12.11 15.36 6.47
N ASN A 81 -10.97 15.24 7.16
CA ASN A 81 -9.67 15.07 6.49
C ASN A 81 -9.63 13.78 5.63
N LEU A 82 -10.16 12.67 6.15
CA LEU A 82 -10.21 11.41 5.40
C LEU A 82 -11.08 11.55 4.13
N LEU A 83 -12.26 12.15 4.24
CA LEU A 83 -13.14 12.40 3.09
C LEU A 83 -12.49 13.31 2.04
N VAL A 84 -11.83 14.39 2.48
CA VAL A 84 -11.09 15.30 1.60
C VAL A 84 -9.98 14.56 0.85
N GLN A 85 -9.21 13.71 1.53
CA GLN A 85 -8.16 12.91 0.88
C GLN A 85 -8.73 11.96 -0.17
N ILE A 86 -9.82 11.26 0.13
CA ILE A 86 -10.47 10.34 -0.79
C ILE A 86 -10.97 11.09 -2.03
N LEU A 87 -11.70 12.20 -1.85
CA LEU A 87 -12.22 13.00 -2.95
C LEU A 87 -11.10 13.60 -3.82
N CYS A 88 -10.03 14.10 -3.19
CA CYS A 88 -8.83 14.54 -3.91
C CYS A 88 -8.19 13.42 -4.73
N SER A 89 -8.15 12.20 -4.19
CA SER A 89 -7.62 11.05 -4.91
C SER A 89 -8.47 10.67 -6.12
N ILE A 90 -9.79 10.85 -6.07
CA ILE A 90 -10.69 10.51 -7.17
C ILE A 90 -10.63 11.57 -8.27
N ASP A 91 -10.83 12.83 -7.90
CA ASP A 91 -10.99 13.90 -8.88
C ASP A 91 -9.65 14.50 -9.36
N SER A 92 -8.52 14.09 -8.76
CA SER A 92 -7.20 14.72 -8.95
C SER A 92 -7.23 16.25 -8.73
N ARG A 93 -8.17 16.72 -7.91
CA ARG A 93 -8.39 18.15 -7.62
C ARG A 93 -7.61 18.59 -6.39
N SER A 94 -7.35 19.89 -6.30
CA SER A 94 -6.66 20.47 -5.15
C SER A 94 -7.51 20.35 -3.88
N PRO A 95 -6.89 20.07 -2.71
CA PRO A 95 -7.59 20.00 -1.41
C PRO A 95 -8.39 21.25 -1.07
N ASN A 96 -7.95 22.41 -1.56
CA ASN A 96 -8.59 23.70 -1.31
C ASN A 96 -10.06 23.75 -1.76
N GLN A 97 -10.49 22.89 -2.69
CA GLN A 97 -11.88 22.81 -3.12
C GLN A 97 -12.80 22.12 -2.10
N TYR A 98 -12.23 21.36 -1.17
CA TYR A 98 -12.97 20.55 -0.20
C TYR A 98 -12.75 21.00 1.25
N LEU A 99 -11.61 21.65 1.54
CA LEU A 99 -11.25 22.09 2.90
C LEU A 99 -12.23 23.06 3.55
N GLY A 100 -13.08 23.74 2.77
CA GLY A 100 -14.12 24.65 3.27
C GLY A 100 -15.53 24.04 3.32
N MET A 101 -15.70 22.79 2.87
CA MET A 101 -16.99 22.11 2.88
C MET A 101 -17.25 21.50 4.26
N ASP A 102 -18.52 21.51 4.68
CA ASP A 102 -18.92 20.76 5.86
C ASP A 102 -18.85 19.25 5.61
N GLU A 103 -18.96 18.48 6.70
CA GLU A 103 -18.81 17.04 6.62
C GLU A 103 -19.95 16.38 5.83
N ASP A 104 -21.19 16.85 5.94
CA ASP A 104 -22.35 16.26 5.27
C ASP A 104 -22.27 16.49 3.76
N ASP A 105 -21.84 17.68 3.35
CA ASP A 105 -21.53 18.02 1.95
C ASP A 105 -20.44 17.11 1.35
N LEU A 106 -19.39 16.82 2.11
CA LEU A 106 -18.32 15.91 1.67
C LEU A 106 -18.82 14.48 1.53
N ILE A 107 -19.66 14.01 2.45
CA ILE A 107 -20.28 12.68 2.39
C ILE A 107 -21.19 12.59 1.19
N GLU A 108 -22.11 13.54 0.99
CA GLU A 108 -23.04 13.53 -0.13
C GLU A 108 -22.28 13.53 -1.47
N LYS A 109 -21.19 14.28 -1.55
CA LYS A 109 -20.34 14.31 -2.75
C LYS A 109 -19.62 12.99 -2.98
N LEU A 110 -19.06 12.38 -1.94
CA LEU A 110 -18.42 11.08 -2.03
C LEU A 110 -19.43 10.01 -2.45
N GLU A 111 -20.60 9.96 -1.80
CA GLU A 111 -21.67 9.04 -2.14
C GLU A 111 -22.11 9.21 -3.59
N LYS A 112 -22.33 10.43 -4.08
CA LYS A 112 -22.69 10.69 -5.49
C LYS A 112 -21.66 10.12 -6.48
N VAL A 113 -20.38 10.13 -6.13
CA VAL A 113 -19.30 9.61 -6.98
C VAL A 113 -19.21 8.08 -6.91
N LEU A 114 -19.41 7.50 -5.73
CA LEU A 114 -19.28 6.06 -5.52
C LEU A 114 -20.54 5.27 -5.91
N LEU A 115 -21.72 5.87 -5.74
CA LEU A 115 -23.00 5.21 -5.99
C LEU A 115 -23.10 4.75 -7.45
N ARG A 116 -23.53 3.51 -7.63
CA ARG A 116 -23.64 2.77 -8.91
C ARG A 116 -22.31 2.50 -9.62
N ASN A 117 -21.20 3.05 -9.13
CA ASN A 117 -19.87 2.80 -9.67
C ASN A 117 -19.19 1.69 -8.89
N LYS A 118 -18.56 0.74 -9.58
CA LYS A 118 -17.70 -0.23 -8.89
C LYS A 118 -16.40 0.47 -8.51
N TYR A 119 -16.09 0.53 -7.22
CA TYR A 119 -14.96 1.28 -6.70
C TYR A 119 -13.97 0.41 -5.91
N LEU A 120 -12.71 0.83 -5.94
CA LEU A 120 -11.65 0.36 -5.05
C LEU A 120 -11.18 1.53 -4.19
N LEU A 121 -11.31 1.40 -2.87
CA LEU A 121 -10.73 2.36 -1.93
C LEU A 121 -9.56 1.70 -1.18
N VAL A 122 -8.39 2.32 -1.23
CA VAL A 122 -7.20 1.90 -0.47
C VAL A 122 -7.06 2.78 0.76
N LEU A 123 -7.17 2.22 1.97
CA LEU A 123 -6.80 2.92 3.19
C LEU A 123 -5.45 2.41 3.69
N ASP A 124 -4.43 3.28 3.59
CA ASP A 124 -3.07 2.99 4.00
C ASP A 124 -2.84 3.34 5.49
N ASP A 125 -2.00 2.52 6.13
CA ASP A 125 -1.57 2.60 7.54
C ASP A 125 -2.70 2.79 8.56
N LEU A 126 -3.73 1.95 8.52
CA LEU A 126 -4.79 1.94 9.54
C LEU A 126 -4.27 1.52 10.92
N TRP A 127 -4.47 2.39 11.92
CA TRP A 127 -4.01 2.21 13.29
C TRP A 127 -5.06 1.58 14.21
N ASP A 128 -6.33 1.89 13.98
CA ASP A 128 -7.43 1.45 14.82
C ASP A 128 -8.73 1.30 14.00
N VAL A 129 -9.75 0.74 14.64
CA VAL A 129 -11.07 0.49 14.03
C VAL A 129 -11.91 1.77 13.92
N LYS A 130 -11.61 2.79 14.73
CA LYS A 130 -12.40 4.02 14.76
C LYS A 130 -12.27 4.76 13.42
N ALA A 131 -11.09 4.76 12.81
CA ALA A 131 -10.90 5.30 11.46
C ALA A 131 -11.84 4.65 10.43
N TRP A 132 -11.98 3.31 10.48
CA TRP A 132 -12.93 2.59 9.63
C TRP A 132 -14.38 2.96 9.95
N ASN A 133 -14.76 2.96 11.22
CA ASN A 133 -16.13 3.29 11.66
C ASN A 133 -16.59 4.69 11.24
N LEU A 134 -15.66 5.64 11.11
CA LEU A 134 -15.95 6.98 10.60
C LEU A 134 -16.31 6.98 9.10
N LEU A 135 -15.69 6.11 8.32
CA LEU A 135 -15.83 6.08 6.87
C LEU A 135 -16.91 5.11 6.39
N GLU A 136 -17.09 3.98 7.08
CA GLU A 136 -17.97 2.88 6.64
C GLU A 136 -19.37 3.35 6.25
N ARG A 137 -19.95 4.27 7.02
CA ARG A 137 -21.29 4.81 6.77
C ARG A 137 -21.40 5.70 5.54
N SER A 138 -20.27 6.19 5.02
CA SER A 138 -20.20 7.05 3.85
C SER A 138 -19.86 6.29 2.56
N LEU A 139 -19.77 4.95 2.64
CA LEU A 139 -19.40 4.08 1.52
C LEU A 139 -20.63 3.25 1.09
N PRO A 140 -21.20 3.51 -0.10
CA PRO A 140 -22.37 2.78 -0.55
C PRO A 140 -22.01 1.34 -0.97
N ASP A 141 -22.88 0.38 -0.64
CA ASP A 141 -22.82 -0.99 -1.15
C ASP A 141 -23.96 -1.24 -2.14
N ASP A 142 -23.68 -1.04 -3.43
CA ASP A 142 -24.63 -1.30 -4.52
C ASP A 142 -24.65 -2.78 -4.97
N ALA A 143 -24.04 -3.68 -4.19
CA ALA A 143 -23.84 -5.08 -4.55
C ALA A 143 -23.27 -5.23 -5.98
N ASN A 144 -22.28 -4.40 -6.31
CA ASN A 144 -21.64 -4.34 -7.63
C ASN A 144 -20.21 -4.88 -7.63
N GLY A 145 -19.70 -5.34 -6.49
CA GLY A 145 -18.35 -5.88 -6.30
C GLY A 145 -17.32 -4.84 -5.91
N SER A 146 -17.72 -3.69 -5.38
CA SER A 146 -16.79 -2.72 -4.78
C SER A 146 -15.95 -3.37 -3.68
N ARG A 147 -14.74 -2.83 -3.48
CA ARG A 147 -13.75 -3.38 -2.56
C ARG A 147 -13.07 -2.28 -1.77
N ILE A 148 -12.72 -2.61 -0.55
CA ILE A 148 -11.79 -1.81 0.25
C ILE A 148 -10.52 -2.59 0.51
N LEU A 149 -9.36 -2.01 0.19
CA LEU A 149 -8.05 -2.57 0.49
C LEU A 149 -7.48 -1.83 1.71
N PHE A 150 -7.26 -2.55 2.81
CA PHE A 150 -6.67 -1.98 4.01
C PHE A 150 -5.26 -2.42 4.21
N ILE A 151 -4.42 -1.50 4.69
CA ILE A 151 -3.04 -1.79 5.06
C ILE A 151 -2.90 -1.48 6.54
N SER A 152 -2.41 -2.44 7.33
CA SER A 152 -2.18 -2.21 8.76
C SER A 152 -0.95 -2.93 9.27
N ARG A 153 -0.37 -2.40 10.34
CA ARG A 153 0.67 -3.07 11.12
C ARG A 153 0.10 -4.03 12.17
N TYR A 154 -1.19 -3.90 12.48
CA TYR A 154 -1.88 -4.68 13.51
C TYR A 154 -2.63 -5.85 12.88
N GLN A 155 -2.11 -7.06 13.09
CA GLN A 155 -2.61 -8.28 12.43
C GLN A 155 -4.10 -8.54 12.66
N ASN A 156 -4.58 -8.27 13.87
CA ASN A 156 -5.95 -8.55 14.28
C ASN A 156 -6.91 -7.38 14.08
N LEU A 157 -6.48 -6.28 13.45
CA LEU A 157 -7.32 -5.09 13.32
C LEU A 157 -8.56 -5.39 12.47
N SER A 158 -8.37 -6.07 11.34
CA SER A 158 -9.46 -6.44 10.41
C SER A 158 -10.54 -7.32 11.05
N LEU A 159 -10.17 -8.20 11.98
CA LEU A 159 -11.09 -9.12 12.65
C LEU A 159 -12.08 -8.40 13.58
N GLN A 160 -11.80 -7.16 13.98
CA GLN A 160 -12.65 -6.41 14.91
C GLN A 160 -13.90 -5.81 14.26
N PHE A 161 -13.90 -5.61 12.94
CA PHE A 161 -15.04 -5.05 12.20
C PHE A 161 -15.46 -5.92 11.01
N MET A 162 -14.60 -6.85 10.56
CA MET A 162 -14.94 -7.87 9.57
C MET A 162 -14.46 -9.25 10.06
N PRO A 163 -15.21 -9.94 10.93
CA PRO A 163 -14.80 -11.21 11.53
C PRO A 163 -14.54 -12.33 10.51
N ASN A 164 -15.21 -12.27 9.35
CA ASN A 164 -15.03 -13.23 8.26
C ASN A 164 -13.88 -12.85 7.31
N SER A 165 -13.27 -11.67 7.47
CA SER A 165 -12.15 -11.27 6.63
C SER A 165 -10.91 -12.10 6.96
N ARG A 166 -10.24 -12.60 5.93
CA ARG A 166 -8.96 -13.30 6.08
C ARG A 166 -7.83 -12.32 5.76
N PRO A 167 -7.07 -11.81 6.74
CA PRO A 167 -5.96 -10.91 6.44
C PRO A 167 -4.90 -11.60 5.57
N PHE A 168 -4.35 -10.87 4.61
CA PHE A 168 -3.17 -11.27 3.86
C PHE A 168 -1.93 -10.87 4.67
N HIS A 169 -1.23 -11.84 5.22
CA HIS A 169 -0.01 -11.61 5.97
C HIS A 169 1.17 -11.49 4.99
N LEU A 170 1.72 -10.29 4.86
CA LEU A 170 2.92 -10.08 4.07
C LEU A 170 4.11 -10.71 4.78
N HIS A 171 4.83 -11.59 4.08
CA HIS A 171 6.01 -12.26 4.61
C HIS A 171 7.26 -11.37 4.52
N GLN A 172 8.29 -11.76 5.27
CA GLN A 172 9.64 -11.22 5.09
C GLN A 172 10.27 -11.80 3.83
N LEU A 173 11.14 -11.05 3.17
CA LEU A 173 11.92 -11.57 2.05
C LEU A 173 12.81 -12.73 2.51
N THR A 174 12.94 -13.74 1.66
CA THR A 174 13.94 -14.80 1.81
C THR A 174 15.36 -14.23 1.73
N ASP A 175 16.37 -15.02 2.12
CA ASP A 175 17.78 -14.63 1.99
C ASP A 175 18.12 -14.30 0.51
N GLU A 176 17.59 -15.10 -0.41
CA GLU A 176 17.79 -14.95 -1.85
C GLU A 176 17.12 -13.69 -2.40
N GLU A 177 15.88 -13.43 -2.00
CA GLU A 177 15.16 -12.20 -2.38
C GLU A 177 15.79 -10.96 -1.77
N SER A 178 16.26 -11.06 -0.52
CA SER A 178 16.95 -9.98 0.18
C SER A 178 18.24 -9.61 -0.54
N TRP A 179 19.01 -10.62 -0.93
CA TRP A 179 20.24 -10.42 -1.69
C TRP A 179 19.94 -9.80 -3.06
N LYS A 180 18.95 -10.33 -3.79
CA LYS A 180 18.54 -9.80 -5.09
C LYS A 180 18.06 -8.35 -5.01
N LEU A 181 17.32 -7.98 -3.96
CA LEU A 181 16.93 -6.59 -3.72
C LEU A 181 18.15 -5.69 -3.48
N LEU A 182 19.10 -6.14 -2.65
CA LEU A 182 20.34 -5.40 -2.40
C LEU A 182 21.14 -5.20 -3.69
N GLN A 183 21.26 -6.24 -4.52
CA GLN A 183 21.93 -6.16 -5.82
C GLN A 183 21.27 -5.15 -6.74
N ASN A 184 19.94 -5.18 -6.87
CA ASN A 184 19.20 -4.24 -7.70
C ASN A 184 19.43 -2.79 -7.26
N LYS A 185 19.50 -2.55 -5.94
CA LYS A 185 19.73 -1.20 -5.38
C LYS A 185 21.15 -0.69 -5.57
N LEU A 186 22.15 -1.57 -5.61
CA LEU A 186 23.56 -1.18 -5.69
C LEU A 186 24.10 -1.15 -7.12
N PHE A 187 23.70 -2.12 -7.94
CA PHE A 187 24.31 -2.37 -9.24
C PHE A 187 23.31 -2.26 -10.41
N GLY A 188 22.01 -2.08 -10.12
CA GLY A 188 20.98 -2.01 -11.14
C GLY A 188 21.01 -3.23 -12.07
N LYS A 189 21.05 -2.97 -13.39
CA LYS A 189 21.07 -4.02 -14.43
C LYS A 189 22.48 -4.55 -14.74
N GLU A 190 23.52 -3.88 -14.26
CA GLU A 190 24.92 -4.21 -14.59
C GLU A 190 25.42 -5.44 -13.81
N GLY A 191 24.70 -5.85 -12.77
CA GLY A 191 24.99 -7.03 -11.97
C GLY A 191 26.10 -6.81 -10.94
N CYS A 192 26.13 -7.67 -9.92
CA CYS A 192 27.10 -7.55 -8.83
C CYS A 192 28.47 -8.12 -9.24
N PRO A 193 29.60 -7.40 -9.01
CA PRO A 193 30.93 -7.94 -9.19
C PRO A 193 31.13 -9.22 -8.35
N PRO A 194 31.71 -10.32 -8.90
CA PRO A 194 31.87 -11.58 -8.18
C PRO A 194 32.60 -11.45 -6.84
N ALA A 195 33.57 -10.54 -6.75
CA ALA A 195 34.33 -10.26 -5.54
C ALA A 195 33.46 -9.74 -4.37
N LEU A 196 32.35 -9.07 -4.68
CA LEU A 196 31.44 -8.49 -3.69
C LEU A 196 30.25 -9.38 -3.36
N SER A 197 30.03 -10.45 -4.13
CA SER A 197 28.84 -11.29 -3.97
C SER A 197 28.79 -11.97 -2.61
N GLY A 198 29.94 -12.41 -2.08
CA GLY A 198 30.01 -13.09 -0.78
C GLY A 198 29.65 -12.15 0.37
N VAL A 199 30.33 -11.01 0.45
CA VAL A 199 30.10 -10.00 1.51
C VAL A 199 28.73 -9.36 1.38
N GLY A 200 28.30 -9.03 0.16
CA GLY A 200 26.98 -8.45 -0.09
C GLY A 200 25.84 -9.38 0.32
N SER A 201 25.95 -10.69 0.04
CA SER A 201 24.96 -11.68 0.49
C SER A 201 24.90 -11.76 2.02
N GLN A 202 26.05 -11.76 2.70
CA GLN A 202 26.09 -11.73 4.17
C GLN A 202 25.44 -10.47 4.75
N ILE A 203 25.71 -9.31 4.16
CA ILE A 203 25.08 -8.05 4.56
C ILE A 203 23.56 -8.09 4.36
N ALA A 204 23.07 -8.64 3.24
CA ALA A 204 21.64 -8.80 3.00
C ALA A 204 20.97 -9.67 4.08
N LYS A 205 21.64 -10.74 4.53
CA LYS A 205 21.13 -11.60 5.62
C LYS A 205 21.00 -10.86 6.95
N ILE A 206 21.91 -9.93 7.26
CA ILE A 206 21.84 -9.09 8.47
C ILE A 206 20.55 -8.25 8.48
N CYS A 207 20.00 -7.91 7.31
CA CYS A 207 18.75 -7.16 7.19
C CYS A 207 17.49 -7.98 7.51
N ARG A 208 17.62 -9.30 7.73
CA ARG A 208 16.55 -10.22 8.18
C ARG A 208 15.26 -10.11 7.35
N GLY A 209 15.40 -10.01 6.03
CA GLY A 209 14.26 -10.01 5.12
C GLY A 209 13.37 -8.76 5.16
N LEU A 210 13.82 -7.66 5.78
CA LEU A 210 13.09 -6.38 5.78
C LEU A 210 13.52 -5.51 4.60
N PRO A 211 12.65 -5.27 3.59
CA PRO A 211 12.97 -4.40 2.45
C PRO A 211 13.52 -3.03 2.85
N LEU A 212 12.92 -2.38 3.86
CA LEU A 212 13.39 -1.07 4.32
C LEU A 212 14.83 -1.09 4.84
N ALA A 213 15.20 -2.13 5.61
CA ALA A 213 16.57 -2.27 6.12
C ALA A 213 17.57 -2.46 4.97
N ILE A 214 17.20 -3.28 3.97
CA ILE A 214 18.02 -3.53 2.78
C ILE A 214 18.25 -2.24 2.01
N VAL A 215 17.20 -1.43 1.79
CA VAL A 215 17.31 -0.16 1.06
C VAL A 215 18.21 0.84 1.80
N ILE A 216 18.11 0.92 3.13
CA ILE A 216 18.98 1.79 3.94
C ILE A 216 20.44 1.35 3.82
N VAL A 217 20.70 0.05 3.98
CA VAL A 217 22.05 -0.51 3.86
C VAL A 217 22.62 -0.30 2.46
N ALA A 218 21.82 -0.50 1.41
CA ALA A 218 22.23 -0.20 0.04
C ALA A 218 22.64 1.27 -0.13
N GLY A 219 21.86 2.19 0.45
CA GLY A 219 22.18 3.63 0.46
C GLY A 219 23.53 3.93 1.10
N ILE A 220 23.84 3.30 2.24
CA ILE A 220 25.13 3.44 2.94
C ILE A 220 26.27 2.86 2.09
N LEU A 221 26.10 1.64 1.57
CA LEU A 221 27.13 0.97 0.77
C LEU A 221 27.42 1.70 -0.54
N SER A 222 26.44 2.41 -1.11
CA SER A 222 26.62 3.19 -2.34
C SER A 222 27.65 4.33 -2.21
N THR A 223 27.94 4.78 -0.98
CA THR A 223 28.93 5.82 -0.67
C THR A 223 30.18 5.27 0.03
N THR A 224 30.24 3.95 0.21
CA THR A 224 31.33 3.27 0.91
C THR A 224 32.25 2.59 -0.09
N ALA A 225 33.57 2.81 0.04
CA ALA A 225 34.56 2.13 -0.79
C ALA A 225 34.42 0.60 -0.67
N GLN A 226 34.54 -0.11 -1.79
CA GLN A 226 34.22 -1.54 -1.88
C GLN A 226 35.07 -2.44 -0.97
N ASP A 227 36.29 -2.02 -0.66
CA ASP A 227 37.22 -2.65 0.26
C ASP A 227 36.78 -2.53 1.74
N CYS A 228 35.91 -1.57 2.06
CA CYS A 228 35.38 -1.32 3.39
C CYS A 228 34.05 -2.04 3.69
N TRP A 229 33.58 -2.93 2.82
CA TRP A 229 32.31 -3.66 3.02
C TRP A 229 32.41 -4.80 4.05
N LYS A 230 33.61 -5.14 4.50
CA LYS A 230 33.87 -6.22 5.46
C LYS A 230 33.64 -5.81 6.90
#